data_AF-A0A5C6MHA5-F1
#
_entry.id   AF-A0A5C6MHA5-F1
#
_cell.length_a   1.000
_cell.length_b   1.000
_cell.length_c   1.000
_cell.angle_alpha   90.00
_cell.angle_beta   90.00
_cell.angle_gamma   90.00
#
_symmetry.space_group_name_H-M   'P 1'
#
loop_
_entity.id
_entity.type
_entity.pdbx_description
1 polymer ?
#
loop_
_entity_poly.entity_id
_entity_poly.type
_entity_poly.pdbx_seq_one_letter_code
_entity_poly.pdbx_strand_id
1 'polypeptide(L)'
;MKGNALYPLSRVNVKTYSIPRNSRVCNQENLFLGSIPKHYDIEYLALCQDGRQVPAKAFQPDFNNGVSVREFYNMFLATGRHLKDLPLSISRDDFNDGYSLFVFNLNPSDDNDALSTVSNGNLRLELRFRTPLPHTATLIVYACYDSILEINAKRQVLVDYY
;
A
#
# COMPACT_ATOMS: atom_id res chain seq x y z
N MET A 1 -1.47 -7.66 -41.49
CA MET A 1 -2.34 -7.44 -40.31
C MET A 1 -1.78 -6.27 -39.53
N LYS A 2 -2.56 -5.20 -39.26
CA LYS A 2 -2.15 -4.14 -38.32
C LYS A 2 -2.44 -4.65 -36.91
N GLY A 3 -1.41 -4.78 -36.08
CA GLY A 3 -1.57 -5.13 -34.67
C GLY A 3 -2.19 -3.99 -33.87
N ASN A 4 -2.71 -4.29 -32.68
CA ASN A 4 -3.20 -3.30 -31.74
C ASN A 4 -2.00 -2.49 -31.18
N ALA A 5 -2.23 -1.23 -30.84
CA ALA A 5 -1.21 -0.40 -30.20
C ALA A 5 -1.33 -0.49 -28.68
N LEU A 6 -0.23 -0.86 -28.02
CA LEU A 6 -0.17 -1.00 -26.56
C LEU A 6 0.70 0.11 -25.97
N TYR A 7 0.20 0.78 -24.93
CA TYR A 7 0.91 1.84 -24.23
C TYR A 7 0.97 1.53 -22.73
N PRO A 8 2.15 1.57 -22.10
CA PRO A 8 2.27 1.38 -20.66
C PRO A 8 1.68 2.59 -19.92
N LEU A 9 1.02 2.33 -18.80
CA LEU A 9 0.37 3.33 -17.95
C LEU A 9 0.60 2.98 -16.48
N SER A 10 1.28 3.85 -15.73
CA SER A 10 1.32 3.71 -14.27
C SER A 10 0.01 4.20 -13.67
N ARG A 11 -0.61 3.36 -12.85
CA ARG A 11 -1.87 3.66 -12.16
C ARG A 11 -1.66 3.81 -10.67
N VAL A 12 -2.42 4.75 -10.11
CA VAL A 12 -2.54 4.96 -8.67
C VAL A 12 -3.98 4.76 -8.27
N ASN A 13 -4.22 3.89 -7.29
CA ASN A 13 -5.53 3.67 -6.69
C ASN A 13 -5.46 3.93 -5.19
N VAL A 14 -6.40 4.73 -4.68
CA VAL A 14 -6.54 4.98 -3.25
C VAL A 14 -7.91 4.49 -2.82
N LYS A 15 -7.92 3.55 -1.87
CA LYS A 15 -9.13 3.09 -1.21
C LYS A 15 -9.10 3.48 0.25
N THR A 16 -10.25 3.95 0.72
CA THR A 16 -10.44 4.29 2.13
C THR A 16 -11.37 3.28 2.76
N TYR A 17 -10.95 2.72 3.89
CA TYR A 17 -11.75 1.83 4.72
C TYR A 17 -11.91 2.46 6.10
N SER A 18 -13.15 2.72 6.52
CA SER A 18 -13.41 3.05 7.92
C SER A 18 -13.28 1.79 8.77
N ILE A 19 -12.56 1.88 9.88
CA ILE A 19 -12.43 0.87 10.91
C ILE A 19 -13.23 1.36 12.13
N PRO A 20 -14.53 1.03 12.24
CA PRO A 20 -15.35 1.43 13.36
C PRO A 20 -14.96 0.66 14.62
N ARG A 21 -15.23 1.25 15.79
CA ARG A 21 -15.20 0.51 17.05
C ARG A 21 -16.31 -0.57 16.98
N ASN A 22 -15.94 -1.84 17.04
CA ASN A 22 -16.85 -3.00 17.11
C ASN A 22 -17.89 -3.21 15.96
N SER A 23 -17.75 -2.66 14.73
CA SER A 23 -18.77 -2.87 13.65
C SER A 23 -18.20 -3.10 12.23
N ARG A 24 -19.00 -3.75 11.35
CA ARG A 24 -18.63 -4.32 10.02
C ARG A 24 -18.94 -3.46 8.77
N VAL A 25 -19.65 -2.32 8.85
CA VAL A 25 -19.89 -1.39 7.70
C VAL A 25 -20.07 0.07 8.20
N CYS A 26 -19.51 1.05 7.48
CA CYS A 26 -19.69 2.50 7.70
C CYS A 26 -19.50 3.28 6.37
N ASN A 27 -20.19 4.41 6.20
CA ASN A 27 -20.11 5.30 5.04
C ASN A 27 -19.82 6.74 5.53
N GLN A 28 -18.96 7.51 4.84
CA GLN A 28 -18.58 8.87 5.27
C GLN A 28 -18.11 9.79 4.12
N GLU A 29 -18.58 11.03 4.18
CA GLU A 29 -18.24 12.14 3.28
C GLU A 29 -17.18 13.07 3.91
N ASN A 30 -16.47 13.87 3.10
CA ASN A 30 -15.46 14.88 3.50
C ASN A 30 -14.14 14.34 4.08
N LEU A 31 -13.53 13.40 3.35
CA LEU A 31 -12.35 12.65 3.80
C LEU A 31 -11.01 13.43 3.84
N PHE A 32 -10.99 14.69 3.38
CA PHE A 32 -9.75 15.47 3.21
C PHE A 32 -9.59 16.65 4.19
N LEU A 33 -10.36 16.69 5.28
CA LEU A 33 -10.20 17.70 6.32
C LEU A 33 -9.22 17.24 7.41
N GLY A 34 -7.93 17.48 7.17
CA GLY A 34 -6.93 17.67 8.24
C GLY A 34 -6.59 16.49 9.16
N SER A 35 -6.95 15.26 8.78
CA SER A 35 -6.61 14.08 9.58
C SER A 35 -5.17 13.62 9.30
N ILE A 36 -4.34 13.74 10.33
CA ILE A 36 -2.96 13.27 10.32
C ILE A 36 -2.95 11.75 10.54
N PRO A 37 -2.20 10.95 9.73
CA PRO A 37 -2.06 9.52 9.95
C PRO A 37 -1.60 9.21 11.38
N LYS A 38 -2.14 8.14 11.97
CA LYS A 38 -1.73 7.63 13.28
C LYS A 38 -1.55 6.12 13.21
N HIS A 39 -0.50 5.60 13.83
CA HIS A 39 -0.27 4.15 13.89
C HIS A 39 -1.21 3.40 14.84
N TYR A 40 -1.91 4.09 15.75
CA TYR A 40 -2.86 3.47 16.70
C TYR A 40 -2.33 2.24 17.46
N ASP A 41 -1.03 2.22 17.72
CA ASP A 41 -0.29 1.10 18.33
C ASP A 41 -0.55 -0.25 17.63
N ILE A 42 -0.46 -0.27 16.30
CA ILE A 42 -0.43 -1.52 15.52
C ILE A 42 0.66 -2.44 16.06
N GLU A 43 0.31 -3.68 16.37
CA GLU A 43 1.25 -4.70 16.87
C GLU A 43 1.47 -5.85 15.88
N TYR A 44 0.63 -5.93 14.85
CA TYR A 44 0.76 -6.93 13.80
C TYR A 44 0.23 -6.37 12.48
N LEU A 45 1.01 -6.52 11.41
CA LEU A 45 0.60 -6.17 10.06
C LEU A 45 1.22 -7.11 9.03
N ALA A 46 0.39 -7.71 8.19
CA ALA A 46 0.82 -8.51 7.05
C ALA A 46 -0.20 -8.44 5.91
N LEU A 47 0.26 -8.64 4.68
CA LEU A 47 -0.58 -8.83 3.50
C LEU A 47 -0.55 -10.32 3.13
N CYS A 48 -1.68 -10.88 2.71
CA CYS A 48 -1.76 -12.19 2.08
C CYS A 48 -2.12 -12.01 0.61
N GLN A 49 -1.23 -12.42 -0.30
CA GLN A 49 -1.46 -12.47 -1.74
C GLN A 49 -1.66 -13.93 -2.14
N ASP A 50 -2.87 -14.29 -2.58
CA ASP A 50 -3.22 -15.64 -3.02
C ASP A 50 -2.83 -16.75 -2.01
N GLY A 51 -2.97 -16.44 -0.72
CA GLY A 51 -2.62 -17.33 0.39
C GLY A 51 -1.16 -17.27 0.85
N ARG A 52 -0.29 -16.54 0.14
CA ARG A 52 1.10 -16.30 0.54
C ARG A 52 1.22 -14.99 1.33
N GLN A 53 1.83 -15.06 2.51
CA GLN A 53 2.07 -13.88 3.33
C GLN A 53 3.25 -13.04 2.81
N VAL A 54 3.06 -11.72 2.82
CA VAL A 54 4.05 -10.69 2.51
C VAL A 54 3.98 -9.61 3.59
N PRO A 55 5.10 -9.27 4.27
CA PRO A 55 6.38 -9.95 4.21
C PRO A 55 6.31 -11.37 4.81
N ALA A 56 7.32 -12.20 4.54
CA ALA A 56 7.42 -13.56 5.09
C ALA A 56 7.33 -13.59 6.62
N LYS A 57 7.92 -12.59 7.29
CA LYS A 57 7.71 -12.32 8.72
C LYS A 57 6.92 -11.03 8.87
N ALA A 58 5.68 -11.13 9.34
CA ALA A 58 4.80 -10.00 9.61
C ALA A 58 5.51 -8.87 10.36
N PHE A 59 5.06 -7.65 10.09
CA PHE A 59 5.46 -6.49 10.87
C PHE A 59 4.86 -6.58 12.27
N GLN A 60 5.67 -6.27 13.28
CA GLN A 60 5.31 -6.37 14.69
C GLN A 60 6.02 -5.25 15.48
N PRO A 61 5.70 -3.98 15.18
CA PRO A 61 6.35 -2.88 15.86
C PRO A 61 5.90 -2.77 17.33
N ASP A 62 6.76 -2.19 18.14
CA ASP A 62 6.46 -1.72 19.49
C ASP A 62 6.88 -0.25 19.59
N PHE A 63 5.92 0.63 19.29
CA PHE A 63 6.14 2.07 19.27
C PHE A 63 6.48 2.61 20.67
N ASN A 64 5.90 2.04 21.72
CA ASN A 64 6.16 2.44 23.11
C ASN A 64 7.62 2.19 23.53
N ASN A 65 8.26 1.18 22.92
CA ASN A 65 9.66 0.83 23.17
C ASN A 65 10.61 1.26 22.03
N GLY A 66 10.13 2.04 21.05
CA GLY A 66 10.91 2.49 19.89
C GLY A 66 11.34 1.37 18.93
N VAL A 67 10.69 0.20 18.98
CA VAL A 67 10.98 -0.96 18.14
C VAL A 67 10.10 -0.90 16.89
N SER A 68 10.48 -0.05 15.93
CA SER A 68 9.80 0.08 14.63
C SER A 68 10.78 0.18 13.44
N VAL A 69 12.07 -0.05 13.72
CA VAL A 69 13.18 0.23 12.80
C VAL A 69 13.06 -0.56 11.51
N ARG A 70 12.64 -1.82 11.61
CA ARG A 70 12.47 -2.70 10.46
C ARG A 70 11.37 -2.18 9.54
N GLU A 71 10.26 -1.74 10.13
CA GLU A 71 9.10 -1.21 9.43
C GLU A 71 9.44 0.10 8.72
N PHE A 72 10.14 1.02 9.41
CA PHE A 72 10.67 2.25 8.82
C PHE A 72 11.66 1.98 7.68
N TYR A 73 12.63 1.10 7.92
CA TYR A 73 13.64 0.77 6.91
C TYR A 73 13.02 0.10 5.67
N ASN A 74 12.02 -0.77 5.87
CA ASN A 74 11.26 -1.36 4.79
C ASN A 74 10.53 -0.29 3.95
N MET A 75 9.88 0.69 4.58
CA MET A 75 9.26 1.82 3.86
C MET A 75 10.30 2.59 3.03
N PHE A 76 11.46 2.88 3.60
CA PHE A 76 12.54 3.58 2.92
C PHE A 76 13.05 2.82 1.68
N LEU A 77 13.23 1.50 1.79
CA LEU A 77 13.65 0.66 0.66
C LEU A 77 12.56 0.54 -0.40
N ALA A 78 11.33 0.19 0.01
CA ALA A 78 10.23 -0.13 -0.90
C ALA A 78 9.75 1.08 -1.71
N THR A 79 10.00 2.31 -1.25
CA THR A 79 9.72 3.53 -2.01
C THR A 79 10.80 3.87 -3.05
N GLY A 80 11.83 3.05 -3.20
CA GLY A 80 12.95 3.28 -4.12
C GLY A 80 13.78 4.52 -3.76
N ARG A 81 13.57 5.09 -2.56
CA ARG A 81 14.25 6.31 -2.10
C ARG A 81 15.73 6.07 -1.84
N HIS A 82 16.13 4.87 -1.47
CA HIS A 82 17.54 4.50 -1.35
C HIS A 82 18.36 4.68 -2.64
N LEU A 83 17.70 4.76 -3.82
CA LEU A 83 18.34 4.95 -5.13
C LEU A 83 18.37 6.42 -5.58
N LYS A 84 17.77 7.33 -4.81
CA LYS A 84 17.69 8.75 -5.15
C LYS A 84 18.22 9.52 -3.94
N ASP A 85 19.17 10.43 -4.12
CA ASP A 85 19.64 11.36 -3.07
C ASP A 85 18.55 12.40 -2.73
N LEU A 86 17.35 11.93 -2.40
CA LEU A 86 16.19 12.71 -2.07
C LEU A 86 15.74 12.35 -0.66
N PRO A 87 15.61 13.34 0.24
CA PRO A 87 15.17 13.08 1.60
C PRO A 87 13.75 12.50 1.59
N LEU A 88 13.51 11.56 2.51
CA LEU A 88 12.16 11.13 2.84
C LEU A 88 11.53 12.19 3.76
N SER A 89 10.29 12.59 3.47
CA SER A 89 9.57 13.59 4.30
C SER A 89 9.16 13.07 5.69
N ILE A 90 9.41 11.79 5.99
CA ILE A 90 9.08 11.14 7.25
C ILE A 90 10.40 10.67 7.86
N SER A 91 10.78 11.26 9.00
CA SER A 91 11.94 10.77 9.77
C SER A 91 11.58 9.52 10.57
N ARG A 92 12.58 8.88 11.18
CA ARG A 92 12.35 7.74 12.06
C ARG A 92 11.56 8.13 13.31
N ASP A 93 11.78 9.34 13.82
CA ASP A 93 11.06 9.86 14.99
C ASP A 93 9.61 10.16 14.60
N ASP A 94 9.38 10.81 13.44
CA ASP A 94 8.02 11.00 12.92
C ASP A 94 7.28 9.67 12.74
N PHE A 95 7.97 8.65 12.22
CA PHE A 95 7.42 7.30 12.07
C PHE A 95 7.03 6.68 13.41
N ASN A 96 7.84 6.89 14.46
CA ASN A 96 7.55 6.41 15.80
C ASN A 96 6.37 7.14 16.45
N ASP A 97 6.21 8.43 16.15
CA ASP A 97 5.27 9.32 16.85
C ASP A 97 3.87 9.39 16.22
N GLY A 98 3.63 8.70 15.10
CA GLY A 98 2.31 8.69 14.47
C GLY A 98 2.33 8.63 12.95
N TYR A 99 3.35 9.21 12.33
CA TYR A 99 3.43 9.40 10.88
C TYR A 99 3.98 8.15 10.19
N SER A 100 3.35 7.01 10.43
CA SER A 100 3.82 5.71 9.95
C SER A 100 3.13 5.29 8.66
N LEU A 101 3.92 4.92 7.64
CA LEU A 101 3.44 4.29 6.41
C LEU A 101 4.03 2.89 6.30
N PHE A 102 3.18 1.88 6.17
CA PHE A 102 3.62 0.51 5.92
C PHE A 102 3.52 0.20 4.43
N VAL A 103 4.63 -0.20 3.83
CA VAL A 103 4.75 -0.39 2.39
C VAL A 103 5.01 -1.86 2.09
N PHE A 104 4.26 -2.42 1.16
CA PHE A 104 4.42 -3.79 0.68
C PHE A 104 4.81 -3.72 -0.80
N ASN A 105 6.01 -4.18 -1.13
CA ASN A 105 6.39 -4.38 -2.53
C ASN A 105 5.86 -5.74 -2.99
N LEU A 106 5.01 -5.74 -4.02
CA LEU A 106 4.41 -6.95 -4.60
C LEU A 106 5.00 -7.29 -5.97
N ASN A 107 6.07 -6.60 -6.38
CA ASN A 107 6.73 -6.89 -7.64
C ASN A 107 7.26 -8.33 -7.62
N PRO A 108 6.99 -9.14 -8.66
CA PRO A 108 7.44 -10.52 -8.74
C PRO A 108 8.96 -10.65 -8.92
N SER A 109 9.63 -9.58 -9.38
CA SER A 109 11.08 -9.49 -9.56
C SER A 109 11.65 -8.35 -8.72
N ASP A 110 12.88 -8.54 -8.23
CA ASP A 110 13.69 -7.46 -7.63
C ASP A 110 14.20 -6.46 -8.68
N ASP A 111 13.98 -6.77 -9.97
CA ASP A 111 14.32 -5.93 -11.10
C ASP A 111 13.14 -5.00 -11.42
N ASN A 112 13.31 -3.70 -11.15
CA ASN A 112 12.30 -2.68 -11.36
C ASN A 112 12.06 -2.34 -12.84
N ASP A 113 12.96 -2.77 -13.74
CA ASP A 113 12.87 -2.48 -15.17
C ASP A 113 12.29 -3.64 -16.00
N ALA A 114 12.06 -4.80 -15.37
CA ALA A 114 11.47 -5.96 -16.02
C ALA A 114 9.94 -5.83 -16.08
N LEU A 115 9.37 -6.03 -17.28
CA LEU A 115 7.92 -6.09 -17.45
C LEU A 115 7.35 -7.26 -16.63
N SER A 116 6.61 -6.95 -15.57
CA SER A 116 5.94 -7.95 -14.75
C SER A 116 4.74 -8.54 -15.51
N THR A 117 4.57 -9.87 -15.44
CA THR A 117 3.35 -10.52 -15.89
C THR A 117 2.16 -9.97 -15.12
N VAL A 118 1.13 -9.50 -15.83
CA VAL A 118 -0.13 -9.08 -15.19
C VAL A 118 -0.77 -10.31 -14.55
N SER A 119 -0.97 -10.27 -13.23
CA SER A 119 -1.63 -11.33 -12.48
C SER A 119 -2.84 -10.78 -11.72
N ASN A 120 -4.00 -11.41 -11.91
CA ASN A 120 -5.17 -11.17 -11.07
C ASN A 120 -5.08 -12.09 -9.84
N GLY A 121 -5.35 -11.53 -8.65
CA GLY A 121 -5.22 -12.26 -7.40
C GLY A 121 -5.97 -11.59 -6.25
N ASN A 122 -6.10 -12.30 -5.13
CA ASN A 122 -6.72 -11.80 -3.92
C ASN A 122 -5.65 -11.23 -2.97
N LEU A 123 -5.84 -9.97 -2.56
CA LEU A 123 -5.08 -9.35 -1.49
C LEU A 123 -5.93 -9.24 -0.22
N ARG A 124 -5.46 -9.85 0.85
CA ARG A 124 -6.05 -9.73 2.20
C ARG A 124 -5.07 -9.02 3.13
N LEU A 125 -5.44 -7.85 3.63
CA LEU A 125 -4.68 -7.17 4.69
C LEU A 125 -5.10 -7.72 6.07
N GLU A 126 -4.11 -8.10 6.86
CA GLU A 126 -4.26 -8.52 8.25
C GLU A 126 -3.61 -7.49 9.17
N LEU A 127 -4.41 -6.94 10.09
CA LEU A 127 -4.03 -5.83 10.96
C LEU A 127 -4.51 -6.13 12.38
N ARG A 128 -3.66 -5.92 13.37
CA ARG A 128 -4.02 -5.99 14.79
C ARG A 128 -3.43 -4.82 15.55
N PHE A 129 -4.23 -4.22 16.43
CA PHE A 129 -3.83 -3.17 17.34
C PHE A 129 -3.56 -3.75 18.72
N ARG A 130 -2.53 -3.25 19.42
CA ARG A 130 -2.17 -3.67 20.77
C ARG A 130 -3.28 -3.41 21.77
N THR A 131 -3.98 -2.30 21.59
CA THR A 131 -5.14 -1.93 22.40
C THR A 131 -6.35 -1.68 21.50
N PRO A 132 -7.58 -1.92 21.99
CA PRO A 132 -8.78 -1.60 21.22
C PRO A 132 -8.83 -0.12 20.87
N LEU A 133 -9.07 0.19 19.58
CA LEU A 133 -9.16 1.56 19.10
C LEU A 133 -10.14 2.39 19.96
N PRO A 134 -9.77 3.59 20.44
CA PRO A 134 -10.64 4.42 21.28
C PRO A 134 -11.82 5.01 20.50
N HIS A 135 -11.61 5.25 19.20
CA HIS A 135 -12.58 5.82 18.26
C HIS A 135 -12.48 5.11 16.92
N THR A 136 -13.44 5.35 16.03
CA THR A 136 -13.36 4.92 14.63
C THR A 136 -12.09 5.51 14.00
N ALA A 137 -11.30 4.66 13.34
CA ALA A 137 -10.12 5.06 12.59
C ALA A 137 -10.39 4.92 11.10
N THR A 138 -9.67 5.68 10.27
CA THR A 138 -9.73 5.56 8.82
C THR A 138 -8.43 4.94 8.33
N LEU A 139 -8.53 3.80 7.66
CA LEU A 139 -7.42 3.17 6.97
C LEU A 139 -7.39 3.64 5.51
N ILE A 140 -6.26 4.23 5.12
CA ILE A 140 -5.99 4.61 3.74
C ILE A 140 -5.08 3.54 3.14
N VAL A 141 -5.53 2.92 2.06
CA VAL A 141 -4.75 1.96 1.28
C VAL A 141 -4.40 2.63 -0.05
N TYR A 142 -3.10 2.81 -0.27
CA TYR A 142 -2.54 3.36 -1.50
C TYR A 142 -1.87 2.23 -2.28
N ALA A 143 -2.25 2.06 -3.55
CA ALA A 143 -1.65 1.10 -4.47
C ALA A 143 -1.14 1.81 -5.72
N CYS A 144 0.08 1.51 -6.13
CA CYS A 144 0.67 1.93 -7.40
C CYS A 144 1.06 0.67 -8.17
N TYR A 145 0.63 0.56 -9.43
CA TYR A 145 0.89 -0.60 -10.29
C TYR A 145 0.82 -0.23 -11.76
N ASP A 146 1.49 -0.99 -12.62
CA ASP A 146 1.43 -0.78 -14.06
C ASP A 146 0.20 -1.44 -14.68
N SER A 147 -0.39 -0.77 -15.66
CA SER A 147 -1.50 -1.23 -16.49
C SER A 147 -1.19 -0.91 -17.95
N ILE A 148 -1.91 -1.53 -18.88
CA ILE A 148 -1.74 -1.32 -20.32
C ILE A 148 -3.01 -0.68 -20.88
N LEU A 149 -2.82 0.36 -21.66
CA LEU A 149 -3.84 0.92 -22.53
C LEU A 149 -3.68 0.30 -23.92
N GLU A 150 -4.75 -0.29 -24.42
CA GLU A 150 -4.80 -0.87 -25.76
C GLU A 150 -5.70 -0.02 -26.67
N ILE A 151 -5.17 0.35 -27.85
CA ILE A 151 -5.97 0.91 -28.94
C ILE A 151 -6.11 -0.17 -30.01
N ASN A 152 -7.32 -0.71 -30.13
CA ASN A 152 -7.59 -1.76 -31.10
C ASN A 152 -7.69 -1.19 -32.53
N ALA A 153 -7.73 -2.08 -33.52
CA ALA A 153 -7.88 -1.69 -34.93
C ALA A 153 -9.14 -0.87 -35.25
N LYS A 154 -10.16 -0.90 -34.37
CA LYS A 154 -11.38 -0.09 -34.46
C LYS A 154 -11.26 1.28 -33.77
N ARG A 155 -10.06 1.67 -33.32
CA ARG A 155 -9.78 2.90 -32.56
C ARG A 155 -10.53 2.99 -31.23
N GLN A 156 -10.92 1.85 -30.67
CA GLN A 156 -11.49 1.82 -29.32
C GLN A 156 -10.35 1.75 -28.31
N VAL A 157 -10.44 2.59 -27.28
CA VAL A 157 -9.52 2.61 -26.16
C VAL A 157 -10.02 1.61 -25.13
N LEU A 158 -9.22 0.59 -24.86
CA LEU A 158 -9.46 -0.42 -23.85
C LEU A 158 -8.46 -0.20 -22.72
N VAL A 159 -8.96 -0.15 -21.48
CA VAL A 159 -8.13 0.02 -20.29
C VAL A 159 -8.46 -1.11 -19.33
N ASP A 160 -7.44 -1.70 -18.69
CA ASP A 160 -7.56 -2.87 -17.80
C ASP A 160 -8.04 -4.15 -18.49
N TYR A 161 -7.40 -4.52 -19.59
CA TYR A 161 -7.81 -5.70 -20.35
C TYR A 161 -7.12 -6.98 -19.86
N TYR A 162 -7.58 -7.56 -18.74
CA TYR A 162 -7.30 -8.97 -18.34
C TYR A 162 -8.39 -9.58 -17.45
#